data_AF-A0A7S2JPX0-F1
#
_entry.id   AF-A0A7S2JPX0-F1
#
_cell.length_a   1.000
_cell.length_b   1.000
_cell.length_c   1.000
_cell.angle_alpha   90.00
_cell.angle_beta   90.00
_cell.angle_gamma   90.00
#
_symmetry.space_group_name_H-M   'P 1'
#
loop_
_entity.id
_entity.type
_entity.pdbx_description
1 polymer ?
#
loop_
_entity_poly.entity_id
_entity_poly.type
_entity_poly.pdbx_seq_one_letter_code
_entity_poly.pdbx_strand_id
1 'polypeptide(L)'
;KGQVLDNDVCGNAMTNVEVKRGSTPVIKGNKIRDGLRCGVYCFRESDALLEANEISGNALSAVVVEAAASARIVRNRIYGGKQHGVLVLRAGKAYVEGNEIFANAGAGVQLEAEADPVIIRNKIYDGKQSGVLISDHARGRVEANDIFRNAMAGIEIRSGADTVVANNSIYDGAKSGVFVSDDGRGHIVGNKIYGNGGAGVEVKHGGNPVVKGNEIFDGKQAGIFVNDGGKGVFEGNDVYRNAFAGVEVRSGSDPVVRLNRIRDGKQTGLLVYDRCKGTFEENEIFANSMAGVAVQAGAEPRLCRNKIHSNKEYGVFVYDGGKGVVDGCDIYHNADAGVVLQAGADALITNCKIRDGGGYGIVSCDESAGE
;
A
#
# COMPACT_ATOMS: atom_id res chain seq x y z
N LYS A 1 -26.90 9.07 -29.51
CA LYS A 1 -25.50 9.14 -30.00
C LYS A 1 -25.22 10.57 -30.44
N GLY A 2 -24.45 11.30 -29.65
CA GLY A 2 -24.04 12.69 -29.95
C GLY A 2 -22.52 12.80 -29.98
N GLN A 3 -22.00 13.86 -30.57
CA GLN A 3 -20.56 14.14 -30.63
C GLN A 3 -20.31 15.55 -30.09
N VAL A 4 -19.37 15.68 -29.15
CA VAL A 4 -18.89 16.96 -28.61
C VAL A 4 -17.39 16.97 -28.88
N LEU A 5 -16.99 17.64 -29.96
CA LEU A 5 -15.64 17.55 -30.53
C LEU A 5 -14.97 18.92 -30.55
N ASP A 6 -13.75 19.01 -30.03
CA ASP A 6 -12.84 20.14 -30.20
C ASP A 6 -13.41 21.51 -29.74
N ASN A 7 -14.16 21.52 -28.63
CA ASN A 7 -14.75 22.73 -28.05
C ASN A 7 -13.93 23.26 -26.85
N ASP A 8 -14.08 24.55 -26.55
CA ASP A 8 -13.74 25.12 -25.23
C ASP A 8 -15.05 25.34 -24.46
N VAL A 9 -15.31 24.48 -23.47
CA VAL A 9 -16.50 24.51 -22.61
C VAL A 9 -16.07 25.03 -21.23
N CYS A 10 -16.40 26.29 -20.93
CA CYS A 10 -15.91 26.93 -19.71
C CYS A 10 -16.92 27.85 -19.00
N GLY A 11 -16.75 28.01 -17.68
CA GLY A 11 -17.41 29.07 -16.90
C GLY A 11 -18.92 28.88 -16.67
N ASN A 12 -19.44 27.66 -16.85
CA ASN A 12 -20.87 27.41 -16.67
C ASN A 12 -21.24 27.35 -15.18
N ALA A 13 -22.44 27.86 -14.86
CA ALA A 13 -22.98 27.87 -13.50
C ALA A 13 -23.32 26.46 -12.95
N MET A 14 -23.43 25.49 -13.85
CA MET A 14 -23.68 24.08 -13.56
C MET A 14 -22.48 23.22 -14.02
N THR A 15 -22.67 21.92 -14.13
CA THR A 15 -21.68 21.03 -14.77
C THR A 15 -21.45 21.46 -16.21
N ASN A 16 -20.19 21.50 -16.66
CA ASN A 16 -19.86 21.88 -18.03
C ASN A 16 -20.45 20.91 -19.08
N VAL A 17 -20.36 19.60 -18.84
CA VAL A 17 -20.99 18.57 -19.69
C VAL A 17 -21.72 17.54 -18.83
N GLU A 18 -23.04 17.45 -18.97
CA GLU A 18 -23.87 16.43 -18.30
C GLU A 18 -24.31 15.36 -19.30
N VAL A 19 -24.04 14.09 -18.99
CA VAL A 19 -24.48 12.92 -19.76
C VAL A 19 -25.48 12.13 -18.92
N LYS A 20 -26.71 11.98 -19.42
CA LYS A 20 -27.81 11.37 -18.65
C LYS A 20 -28.76 10.53 -19.48
N ARG A 21 -29.54 9.67 -18.81
CA ARG A 21 -30.72 8.97 -19.35
C ARG A 21 -30.39 8.11 -20.58
N GLY A 22 -29.44 7.18 -20.43
CA GLY A 22 -29.06 6.28 -21.52
C GLY A 22 -28.28 6.94 -22.67
N SER A 23 -27.87 8.19 -22.52
CA SER A 23 -27.12 8.91 -23.56
C SER A 23 -25.73 8.31 -23.75
N THR A 24 -25.33 8.21 -25.02
CA THR A 24 -24.05 7.64 -25.46
C THR A 24 -23.21 8.61 -26.30
N PRO A 25 -22.70 9.71 -25.72
CA PRO A 25 -21.91 10.67 -26.48
C PRO A 25 -20.44 10.27 -26.57
N VAL A 26 -19.79 10.75 -27.63
CA VAL A 26 -18.33 10.85 -27.71
C VAL A 26 -17.95 12.30 -27.41
N ILE A 27 -17.15 12.51 -26.37
CA ILE A 27 -16.62 13.79 -25.92
C ILE A 27 -15.12 13.73 -26.16
N LYS A 28 -14.63 14.41 -27.21
CA LYS A 28 -13.25 14.28 -27.66
C LYS A 28 -12.57 15.60 -28.00
N GLY A 29 -11.31 15.74 -27.61
CA GLY A 29 -10.49 16.90 -28.01
C GLY A 29 -10.89 18.23 -27.37
N ASN A 30 -11.76 18.21 -26.35
CA ASN A 30 -12.29 19.44 -25.75
C ASN A 30 -11.39 19.95 -24.63
N LYS A 31 -11.46 21.25 -24.38
CA LYS A 31 -11.04 21.89 -23.12
C LYS A 31 -12.29 22.12 -22.27
N ILE A 32 -12.37 21.53 -21.09
CA ILE A 32 -13.55 21.55 -20.21
C ILE A 32 -13.12 22.10 -18.84
N ARG A 33 -13.37 23.38 -18.59
CA ARG A 33 -12.71 24.07 -17.48
C ARG A 33 -13.57 25.06 -16.71
N ASP A 34 -13.11 25.41 -15.52
CA ASP A 34 -13.63 26.52 -14.72
C ASP A 34 -15.15 26.47 -14.47
N GLY A 35 -15.74 25.27 -14.44
CA GLY A 35 -17.15 25.08 -14.11
C GLY A 35 -17.40 25.26 -12.61
N LEU A 36 -18.56 25.83 -12.24
CA LEU A 36 -18.94 25.96 -10.83
C LEU A 36 -19.34 24.64 -10.17
N ARG A 37 -19.41 23.54 -10.94
CA ARG A 37 -19.61 22.16 -10.46
C ARG A 37 -18.54 21.23 -11.04
N CYS A 38 -18.94 20.13 -11.68
CA CYS A 38 -18.05 19.15 -12.28
C CYS A 38 -17.72 19.53 -13.74
N GLY A 39 -16.60 19.01 -14.26
CA GLY A 39 -16.28 19.13 -15.69
C GLY A 39 -17.22 18.27 -16.52
N VAL A 40 -17.19 16.96 -16.30
CA VAL A 40 -18.10 16.00 -16.93
C VAL A 40 -18.82 15.18 -15.86
N TYR A 41 -20.14 15.05 -15.99
CA TYR A 41 -20.97 14.27 -15.07
C TYR A 41 -21.79 13.22 -15.83
N CYS A 42 -21.47 11.95 -15.61
CA CYS A 42 -22.19 10.80 -16.17
C CYS A 42 -23.13 10.22 -15.10
N PHE A 43 -24.42 10.20 -15.41
CA PHE A 43 -25.49 9.84 -14.48
C PHE A 43 -26.62 9.03 -15.15
N ARG A 44 -27.38 8.24 -14.37
CA ARG A 44 -28.57 7.47 -14.79
C ARG A 44 -28.35 6.65 -16.07
N GLU A 45 -27.57 5.59 -15.94
CA GLU A 45 -27.34 4.58 -17.00
C GLU A 45 -26.83 5.17 -18.33
N SER A 46 -26.16 6.33 -18.27
CA SER A 46 -25.45 6.87 -19.43
C SER A 46 -24.19 6.06 -19.72
N ASP A 47 -23.67 6.15 -20.94
CA ASP A 47 -22.43 5.49 -21.34
C ASP A 47 -21.61 6.43 -22.24
N ALA A 48 -20.63 7.13 -21.64
CA ALA A 48 -19.87 8.16 -22.35
C ALA A 48 -18.44 7.70 -22.70
N LEU A 49 -17.95 8.12 -23.87
CA LEU A 49 -16.52 8.09 -24.20
C LEU A 49 -15.93 9.49 -24.03
N LEU A 50 -15.00 9.65 -23.10
CA LEU A 50 -14.19 10.84 -22.91
C LEU A 50 -12.77 10.54 -23.41
N GLU A 51 -12.40 11.09 -24.56
CA GLU A 51 -11.10 10.83 -25.18
C GLU A 51 -10.29 12.11 -25.45
N ALA A 52 -9.02 12.15 -25.06
CA ALA A 52 -8.12 13.26 -25.44
C ALA A 52 -8.63 14.66 -25.06
N ASN A 53 -9.32 14.79 -23.93
CA ASN A 53 -9.78 16.08 -23.41
C ASN A 53 -8.81 16.63 -22.36
N GLU A 54 -8.83 17.95 -22.19
CA GLU A 54 -8.22 18.67 -21.08
C GLU A 54 -9.33 19.12 -20.12
N ILE A 55 -9.35 18.63 -18.88
CA ILE A 55 -10.41 18.90 -17.91
C ILE A 55 -9.79 19.51 -16.65
N SER A 56 -10.08 20.78 -16.35
CA SER A 56 -9.35 21.50 -15.30
C SER A 56 -10.11 22.59 -14.56
N GLY A 57 -9.64 22.98 -13.37
CA GLY A 57 -10.13 24.18 -12.66
C GLY A 57 -11.59 24.11 -12.17
N ASN A 58 -12.22 22.95 -12.25
CA ASN A 58 -13.61 22.77 -11.84
C ASN A 58 -13.75 22.82 -10.30
N ALA A 59 -14.86 23.40 -9.82
CA ALA A 59 -15.09 23.63 -8.39
C ALA A 59 -15.43 22.36 -7.61
N LEU A 60 -15.97 21.34 -8.28
CA LEU A 60 -16.13 19.98 -7.75
C LEU A 60 -15.18 19.02 -8.51
N SER A 61 -15.49 17.73 -8.48
CA SER A 61 -14.67 16.70 -9.15
C SER A 61 -14.66 16.91 -10.67
N ALA A 62 -13.52 16.69 -11.33
CA ALA A 62 -13.40 16.97 -12.76
C ALA A 62 -14.25 16.01 -13.60
N VAL A 63 -14.24 14.72 -13.30
CA VAL A 63 -15.15 13.72 -13.89
C VAL A 63 -15.87 12.96 -12.79
N VAL A 64 -17.19 12.82 -12.90
CA VAL A 64 -18.01 12.02 -11.97
C VAL A 64 -18.80 10.97 -12.75
N VAL A 65 -18.78 9.73 -12.27
CA VAL A 65 -19.53 8.59 -12.83
C VAL A 65 -20.34 7.96 -11.70
N GLU A 66 -21.67 8.06 -11.77
CA GLU A 66 -22.53 7.53 -10.70
C GLU A 66 -23.87 6.94 -11.15
N ALA A 67 -24.54 6.23 -10.24
CA ALA A 67 -25.88 5.68 -10.42
C ALA A 67 -25.96 4.78 -11.66
N ALA A 68 -25.12 3.74 -11.65
CA ALA A 68 -24.98 2.75 -12.73
C ALA A 68 -24.59 3.32 -14.11
N ALA A 69 -24.16 4.60 -14.17
CA ALA A 69 -23.56 5.13 -15.39
C ALA A 69 -22.22 4.44 -15.70
N SER A 70 -21.90 4.38 -16.98
CA SER A 70 -20.64 3.91 -17.52
C SER A 70 -19.86 5.06 -18.15
N ALA A 71 -18.54 5.06 -18.01
CA ALA A 71 -17.69 5.98 -18.75
C ALA A 71 -16.35 5.34 -19.13
N ARG A 72 -15.94 5.51 -20.38
CA ARG A 72 -14.59 5.23 -20.85
C ARG A 72 -13.82 6.55 -20.86
N ILE A 73 -12.85 6.68 -19.96
CA ILE A 73 -12.07 7.89 -19.75
C ILE A 73 -10.66 7.58 -20.23
N VAL A 74 -10.33 7.97 -21.45
CA VAL A 74 -9.14 7.50 -22.17
C VAL A 74 -8.26 8.67 -22.62
N ARG A 75 -6.97 8.65 -22.28
CA ARG A 75 -5.98 9.61 -22.78
C ARG A 75 -6.32 11.08 -22.51
N ASN A 76 -6.95 11.39 -21.39
CA ASN A 76 -7.28 12.76 -20.98
C ASN A 76 -6.20 13.33 -20.04
N ARG A 77 -6.15 14.67 -19.95
CA ARG A 77 -5.40 15.40 -18.92
C ARG A 77 -6.41 16.01 -17.95
N ILE A 78 -6.35 15.60 -16.68
CA ILE A 78 -7.34 15.95 -15.66
C ILE A 78 -6.64 16.58 -14.45
N TYR A 79 -6.76 17.89 -14.26
CA TYR A 79 -5.92 18.57 -13.27
C TYR A 79 -6.47 19.87 -12.67
N GLY A 80 -5.88 20.29 -11.56
CA GLY A 80 -6.17 21.59 -10.94
C GLY A 80 -7.62 21.73 -10.45
N GLY A 81 -8.35 20.62 -10.30
CA GLY A 81 -9.68 20.61 -9.71
C GLY A 81 -9.63 20.88 -8.21
N LYS A 82 -10.69 21.48 -7.66
CA LYS A 82 -10.82 21.74 -6.21
C LYS A 82 -11.21 20.50 -5.40
N GLN A 83 -11.53 19.39 -6.08
CA GLN A 83 -11.78 18.08 -5.49
C GLN A 83 -11.03 17.00 -6.28
N HIS A 84 -11.65 15.85 -6.51
CA HIS A 84 -11.05 14.69 -7.14
C HIS A 84 -10.85 14.89 -8.64
N GLY A 85 -9.86 14.21 -9.23
CA GLY A 85 -9.73 14.12 -10.68
C GLY A 85 -10.88 13.31 -11.28
N VAL A 86 -11.00 12.05 -10.87
CA VAL A 86 -12.10 11.16 -11.26
C VAL A 86 -12.76 10.61 -10.00
N LEU A 87 -14.08 10.73 -9.91
CA LEU A 87 -14.87 10.15 -8.83
C LEU A 87 -15.87 9.14 -9.41
N VAL A 88 -15.81 7.89 -8.93
CA VAL A 88 -16.72 6.81 -9.28
C VAL A 88 -17.46 6.39 -8.02
N LEU A 89 -18.79 6.48 -8.03
CA LEU A 89 -19.58 6.18 -6.84
C LEU A 89 -20.92 5.52 -7.18
N ARG A 90 -21.56 4.89 -6.19
CA ARG A 90 -22.92 4.33 -6.29
C ARG A 90 -23.08 3.39 -7.49
N ALA A 91 -22.27 2.33 -7.48
CA ALA A 91 -22.19 1.33 -8.56
C ALA A 91 -21.87 1.90 -9.96
N GLY A 92 -21.25 3.08 -10.04
CA GLY A 92 -20.69 3.61 -11.29
C GLY A 92 -19.60 2.70 -11.84
N LYS A 93 -19.51 2.63 -13.18
CA LYS A 93 -18.52 1.80 -13.89
C LYS A 93 -17.63 2.69 -14.73
N ALA A 94 -16.35 2.80 -14.38
CA ALA A 94 -15.40 3.57 -15.18
C ALA A 94 -14.30 2.67 -15.73
N TYR A 95 -13.89 2.93 -16.96
CA TYR A 95 -12.68 2.39 -17.54
C TYR A 95 -11.73 3.56 -17.77
N VAL A 96 -10.80 3.76 -16.84
CA VAL A 96 -9.87 4.90 -16.76
C VAL A 96 -8.52 4.44 -17.30
N GLU A 97 -8.18 4.83 -18.53
CA GLU A 97 -6.98 4.35 -19.23
C GLU A 97 -6.11 5.47 -19.82
N GLY A 98 -4.79 5.39 -19.60
CA GLY A 98 -3.84 6.24 -20.33
C GLY A 98 -3.95 7.73 -20.00
N ASN A 99 -4.56 8.10 -18.88
CA ASN A 99 -4.77 9.50 -18.50
C ASN A 99 -3.59 10.04 -17.67
N GLU A 100 -3.41 11.36 -17.73
CA GLU A 100 -2.61 12.11 -16.77
C GLU A 100 -3.56 12.81 -15.79
N ILE A 101 -3.52 12.43 -14.51
CA ILE A 101 -4.41 12.96 -13.47
C ILE A 101 -3.54 13.59 -12.39
N PHE A 102 -3.53 14.91 -12.27
CA PHE A 102 -2.52 15.57 -11.43
C PHE A 102 -2.95 16.89 -10.80
N ALA A 103 -2.23 17.34 -9.77
CA ALA A 103 -2.45 18.65 -9.13
C ALA A 103 -3.91 18.92 -8.68
N ASN A 104 -4.67 17.86 -8.40
CA ASN A 104 -6.03 17.95 -7.89
C ASN A 104 -5.98 18.12 -6.35
N ALA A 105 -6.92 18.90 -5.81
CA ALA A 105 -6.97 19.16 -4.38
C ALA A 105 -7.53 17.98 -3.57
N GLY A 106 -8.36 17.14 -4.21
CA GLY A 106 -8.77 15.84 -3.68
C GLY A 106 -7.88 14.69 -4.19
N ALA A 107 -8.34 13.46 -4.03
CA ALA A 107 -7.68 12.29 -4.60
C ALA A 107 -7.59 12.36 -6.14
N GLY A 108 -6.57 11.74 -6.73
CA GLY A 108 -6.49 11.62 -8.18
C GLY A 108 -7.68 10.86 -8.74
N VAL A 109 -7.90 9.65 -8.24
CA VAL A 109 -9.07 8.81 -8.54
C VAL A 109 -9.68 8.31 -7.23
N GLN A 110 -11.00 8.44 -7.08
CA GLN A 110 -11.73 8.00 -5.88
C GLN A 110 -12.88 7.07 -6.23
N LEU A 111 -13.00 5.99 -5.45
CA LEU A 111 -13.99 4.93 -5.60
C LEU A 111 -14.76 4.81 -4.29
N GLU A 112 -16.09 4.88 -4.36
CA GLU A 112 -16.97 4.81 -3.18
C GLU A 112 -18.25 4.03 -3.48
N ALA A 113 -18.94 3.60 -2.42
CA ALA A 113 -20.29 3.05 -2.48
C ALA A 113 -20.45 1.98 -3.57
N GLU A 114 -19.69 0.90 -3.41
CA GLU A 114 -19.71 -0.28 -4.29
C GLU A 114 -19.36 0.01 -5.76
N ALA A 115 -18.66 1.12 -6.06
CA ALA A 115 -18.06 1.36 -7.37
C ALA A 115 -17.12 0.20 -7.76
N ASP A 116 -17.04 -0.10 -9.06
CA ASP A 116 -16.18 -1.18 -9.59
C ASP A 116 -15.51 -0.77 -10.93
N PRO A 117 -14.57 0.19 -10.91
CA PRO A 117 -13.87 0.62 -12.12
C PRO A 117 -12.58 -0.15 -12.37
N VAL A 118 -12.11 -0.05 -13.61
CA VAL A 118 -10.77 -0.47 -14.03
C VAL A 118 -9.92 0.79 -14.25
N ILE A 119 -8.81 0.90 -13.54
CA ILE A 119 -7.87 2.02 -13.59
C ILE A 119 -6.53 1.47 -14.06
N ILE A 120 -6.18 1.71 -15.32
CA ILE A 120 -5.05 1.07 -15.98
C ILE A 120 -4.16 2.02 -16.77
N ARG A 121 -2.84 1.88 -16.68
CA ARG A 121 -1.87 2.67 -17.50
C ARG A 121 -2.02 4.19 -17.34
N ASN A 122 -2.39 4.69 -16.18
CA ASN A 122 -2.48 6.12 -15.91
C ASN A 122 -1.23 6.64 -15.19
N LYS A 123 -0.99 7.95 -15.29
CA LYS A 123 -0.06 8.69 -14.43
C LYS A 123 -0.89 9.52 -13.45
N ILE A 124 -0.75 9.26 -12.15
CA ILE A 124 -1.54 9.90 -11.09
C ILE A 124 -0.62 10.55 -10.06
N TYR A 125 -0.52 11.88 -10.06
CA TYR A 125 0.59 12.53 -9.36
C TYR A 125 0.38 13.96 -8.90
N ASP A 126 1.26 14.45 -8.01
CA ASP A 126 1.26 15.81 -7.48
C ASP A 126 -0.11 16.26 -6.88
N GLY A 127 -0.94 15.30 -6.45
CA GLY A 127 -2.23 15.56 -5.80
C GLY A 127 -2.08 15.91 -4.31
N LYS A 128 -3.04 16.65 -3.76
CA LYS A 128 -3.03 17.05 -2.33
C LYS A 128 -3.57 15.99 -1.36
N GLN A 129 -4.13 14.90 -1.89
CA GLN A 129 -4.56 13.73 -1.12
C GLN A 129 -3.91 12.47 -1.71
N SER A 130 -4.56 11.31 -1.54
CA SER A 130 -4.07 10.03 -2.03
C SER A 130 -4.14 9.98 -3.56
N GLY A 131 -3.23 9.24 -4.20
CA GLY A 131 -3.27 9.07 -5.66
C GLY A 131 -4.56 8.36 -6.08
N VAL A 132 -4.80 7.18 -5.50
CA VAL A 132 -6.06 6.44 -5.61
C VAL A 132 -6.63 6.18 -4.22
N LEU A 133 -7.89 6.54 -3.98
CA LEU A 133 -8.61 6.26 -2.74
C LEU A 133 -9.78 5.31 -3.02
N ILE A 134 -9.81 4.16 -2.35
CA ILE A 134 -10.87 3.16 -2.44
C ILE A 134 -11.52 3.02 -1.05
N SER A 135 -12.82 3.30 -0.96
CA SER A 135 -13.57 3.20 0.28
C SER A 135 -15.01 2.70 0.10
N ASP A 136 -15.72 2.51 1.21
CA ASP A 136 -17.14 2.15 1.29
C ASP A 136 -17.52 0.95 0.43
N HIS A 137 -16.85 -0.17 0.71
CA HIS A 137 -17.02 -1.45 -0.01
C HIS A 137 -16.84 -1.37 -1.52
N ALA A 138 -16.20 -0.30 -2.03
CA ALA A 138 -15.83 -0.24 -3.43
C ALA A 138 -14.88 -1.38 -3.78
N ARG A 139 -15.05 -1.84 -5.01
CA ARG A 139 -14.24 -2.85 -5.68
C ARG A 139 -13.55 -2.21 -6.86
N GLY A 140 -12.71 -2.97 -7.53
CA GLY A 140 -12.09 -2.52 -8.77
C GLY A 140 -10.72 -3.13 -8.98
N ARG A 141 -10.07 -2.61 -10.02
CA ARG A 141 -8.71 -3.00 -10.38
C ARG A 141 -7.87 -1.78 -10.69
N VAL A 142 -6.78 -1.61 -9.95
CA VAL A 142 -5.74 -0.60 -10.16
C VAL A 142 -4.51 -1.32 -10.69
N GLU A 143 -4.22 -1.18 -11.99
CA GLU A 143 -3.17 -1.96 -12.65
C GLU A 143 -2.25 -1.16 -13.54
N ALA A 144 -0.94 -1.45 -13.51
CA ALA A 144 0.04 -0.87 -14.43
C ALA A 144 0.02 0.67 -14.47
N ASN A 145 -0.25 1.34 -13.35
CA ASN A 145 -0.23 2.79 -13.23
C ASN A 145 1.10 3.27 -12.62
N ASP A 146 1.49 4.50 -12.96
CA ASP A 146 2.52 5.25 -12.25
C ASP A 146 1.83 6.22 -11.28
N ILE A 147 1.99 6.02 -9.98
CA ILE A 147 1.33 6.80 -8.93
C ILE A 147 2.41 7.41 -8.04
N PHE A 148 2.59 8.74 -8.09
CA PHE A 148 3.76 9.35 -7.46
C PHE A 148 3.58 10.77 -6.96
N ARG A 149 4.41 11.18 -5.99
CA ARG A 149 4.44 12.56 -5.44
C ARG A 149 3.09 13.11 -4.96
N ASN A 150 2.20 12.21 -4.53
CA ASN A 150 0.95 12.59 -3.89
C ASN A 150 1.21 12.92 -2.40
N ALA A 151 0.44 13.86 -1.84
CA ALA A 151 0.68 14.36 -0.50
C ALA A 151 0.22 13.40 0.61
N MET A 152 -0.66 12.44 0.30
CA MET A 152 -1.03 11.33 1.19
C MET A 152 -0.47 10.01 0.63
N ALA A 153 -1.19 8.90 0.80
CA ALA A 153 -0.73 7.61 0.31
C ALA A 153 -0.77 7.55 -1.22
N GLY A 154 0.08 6.71 -1.82
CA GLY A 154 -0.06 6.41 -3.25
C GLY A 154 -1.43 5.78 -3.54
N ILE A 155 -1.73 4.69 -2.82
CA ILE A 155 -3.03 4.02 -2.83
C ILE A 155 -3.53 3.87 -1.39
N GLU A 156 -4.78 4.22 -1.15
CA GLU A 156 -5.45 4.06 0.13
C GLU A 156 -6.70 3.16 -0.03
N ILE A 157 -6.80 2.14 0.82
CA ILE A 157 -7.89 1.15 0.82
C ILE A 157 -8.50 1.12 2.22
N ARG A 158 -9.78 1.47 2.36
CA ARG A 158 -10.43 1.53 3.68
C ARG A 158 -11.92 1.19 3.65
N SER A 159 -12.54 1.20 4.82
CA SER A 159 -14.00 1.03 5.00
C SER A 159 -14.54 -0.23 4.29
N GLY A 160 -13.88 -1.37 4.53
CA GLY A 160 -14.28 -2.65 3.95
C GLY A 160 -14.20 -2.75 2.41
N ALA A 161 -13.49 -1.84 1.75
CA ALA A 161 -13.15 -1.95 0.33
C ALA A 161 -12.36 -3.23 0.03
N ASP A 162 -12.49 -3.77 -1.19
CA ASP A 162 -11.76 -4.97 -1.63
C ASP A 162 -11.38 -4.86 -3.10
N THR A 163 -10.10 -4.56 -3.36
CA THR A 163 -9.60 -4.19 -4.70
C THR A 163 -8.35 -4.96 -5.09
N VAL A 164 -8.15 -5.13 -6.40
CA VAL A 164 -6.91 -5.68 -6.95
C VAL A 164 -5.97 -4.54 -7.30
N VAL A 165 -4.77 -4.53 -6.71
CA VAL A 165 -3.70 -3.57 -6.98
C VAL A 165 -2.52 -4.34 -7.58
N ALA A 166 -2.34 -4.26 -8.89
CA ALA A 166 -1.39 -5.12 -9.59
C ALA A 166 -0.39 -4.36 -10.48
N ASN A 167 0.89 -4.74 -10.44
CA ASN A 167 1.89 -4.25 -11.40
C ASN A 167 2.03 -2.72 -11.49
N ASN A 168 1.74 -1.98 -10.42
CA ASN A 168 1.89 -0.52 -10.38
C ASN A 168 3.29 -0.11 -9.93
N SER A 169 3.72 1.08 -10.34
CA SER A 169 4.86 1.80 -9.75
C SER A 169 4.31 2.86 -8.80
N ILE A 170 4.58 2.74 -7.49
CA ILE A 170 4.04 3.62 -6.45
C ILE A 170 5.18 4.26 -5.69
N TYR A 171 5.46 5.54 -5.93
CA TYR A 171 6.73 6.11 -5.49
C TYR A 171 6.76 7.60 -5.17
N ASP A 172 7.77 8.01 -4.40
CA ASP A 172 8.04 9.41 -4.03
C ASP A 172 6.83 10.14 -3.43
N GLY A 173 5.85 9.41 -2.88
CA GLY A 173 4.72 9.97 -2.13
C GLY A 173 5.16 10.51 -0.78
N ALA A 174 4.43 11.47 -0.21
CA ALA A 174 4.78 12.06 1.08
C ALA A 174 4.44 11.14 2.28
N LYS A 175 3.51 10.20 2.11
CA LYS A 175 3.12 9.20 3.11
C LYS A 175 3.42 7.79 2.60
N SER A 176 2.67 6.79 3.07
CA SER A 176 2.88 5.39 2.74
C SER A 176 2.61 5.11 1.26
N GLY A 177 3.30 4.14 0.67
CA GLY A 177 3.04 3.75 -0.72
C GLY A 177 1.63 3.20 -0.88
N VAL A 178 1.31 2.16 -0.12
CA VAL A 178 -0.03 1.60 0.02
C VAL A 178 -0.45 1.64 1.49
N PHE A 179 -1.64 2.18 1.78
CA PHE A 179 -2.22 2.21 3.12
C PHE A 179 -3.55 1.45 3.15
N VAL A 180 -3.68 0.51 4.07
CA VAL A 180 -4.89 -0.31 4.25
C VAL A 180 -5.41 -0.14 5.68
N SER A 181 -6.64 0.34 5.85
CA SER A 181 -7.25 0.58 7.16
C SER A 181 -8.72 0.18 7.23
N ASP A 182 -9.33 0.23 8.41
CA ASP A 182 -10.78 0.16 8.63
C ASP A 182 -11.45 -1.02 7.91
N ASP A 183 -10.97 -2.22 8.23
CA ASP A 183 -11.38 -3.50 7.61
C ASP A 183 -11.18 -3.58 6.08
N GLY A 184 -10.44 -2.64 5.51
CA GLY A 184 -10.03 -2.63 4.12
C GLY A 184 -9.26 -3.89 3.75
N ARG A 185 -9.52 -4.38 2.54
CA ARG A 185 -8.95 -5.58 1.96
C ARG A 185 -8.40 -5.27 0.59
N GLY A 186 -7.46 -6.08 0.14
CA GLY A 186 -7.02 -5.97 -1.23
C GLY A 186 -5.97 -7.00 -1.56
N HIS A 187 -5.87 -7.28 -2.85
CA HIS A 187 -4.86 -8.14 -3.44
C HIS A 187 -3.78 -7.25 -4.07
N ILE A 188 -2.73 -6.99 -3.31
CA ILE A 188 -1.62 -6.12 -3.69
C ILE A 188 -0.49 -7.00 -4.24
N VAL A 189 -0.39 -7.09 -5.57
CA VAL A 189 0.44 -8.10 -6.25
C VAL A 189 1.41 -7.51 -7.27
N GLY A 190 2.68 -7.88 -7.23
CA GLY A 190 3.63 -7.55 -8.31
C GLY A 190 3.94 -6.06 -8.45
N ASN A 191 3.71 -5.24 -7.43
CA ASN A 191 3.94 -3.80 -7.48
C ASN A 191 5.39 -3.46 -7.11
N LYS A 192 5.86 -2.32 -7.62
CA LYS A 192 7.11 -1.67 -7.20
C LYS A 192 6.75 -0.48 -6.32
N ILE A 193 7.11 -0.53 -5.05
CA ILE A 193 6.75 0.49 -4.04
C ILE A 193 8.04 1.07 -3.45
N TYR A 194 8.36 2.33 -3.75
CA TYR A 194 9.69 2.86 -3.39
C TYR A 194 9.77 4.37 -3.17
N GLY A 195 10.78 4.85 -2.45
CA GLY A 195 11.04 6.29 -2.27
C GLY A 195 9.98 7.06 -1.43
N ASN A 196 8.95 6.37 -0.96
CA ASN A 196 7.84 6.96 -0.22
C ASN A 196 8.28 7.47 1.17
N GLY A 197 7.64 8.56 1.61
CA GLY A 197 7.93 9.23 2.88
C GLY A 197 7.46 8.48 4.12
N GLY A 198 6.42 7.65 3.97
CA GLY A 198 5.96 6.70 4.98
C GLY A 198 6.49 5.29 4.72
N ALA A 199 5.80 4.30 5.26
CA ALA A 199 6.12 2.90 4.99
C ALA A 199 5.81 2.52 3.53
N GLY A 200 6.44 1.47 3.01
CA GLY A 200 6.07 0.94 1.70
C GLY A 200 4.62 0.47 1.68
N VAL A 201 4.29 -0.46 2.56
CA VAL A 201 2.92 -0.93 2.83
C VAL A 201 2.62 -0.74 4.31
N GLU A 202 1.55 -0.02 4.63
CA GLU A 202 1.08 0.19 6.00
C GLU A 202 -0.33 -0.39 6.19
N VAL A 203 -0.53 -1.12 7.28
CA VAL A 203 -1.83 -1.75 7.61
C VAL A 203 -2.26 -1.42 9.04
N LYS A 204 -3.47 -0.89 9.19
CA LYS A 204 -4.07 -0.40 10.45
C LYS A 204 -5.49 -0.89 10.67
N HIS A 205 -5.97 -0.80 11.92
CA HIS A 205 -7.39 -0.77 12.27
C HIS A 205 -8.21 -1.89 11.61
N GLY A 206 -7.77 -3.14 11.76
CA GLY A 206 -8.45 -4.32 11.19
C GLY A 206 -8.22 -4.55 9.70
N GLY A 207 -7.49 -3.66 9.01
CA GLY A 207 -7.06 -3.86 7.63
C GLY A 207 -6.39 -5.23 7.44
N ASN A 208 -6.73 -5.91 6.35
CA ASN A 208 -6.35 -7.31 6.15
C ASN A 208 -6.09 -7.62 4.66
N PRO A 209 -4.99 -7.08 4.08
CA PRO A 209 -4.65 -7.32 2.69
C PRO A 209 -3.91 -8.64 2.47
N VAL A 210 -3.89 -9.08 1.20
CA VAL A 210 -2.95 -10.07 0.69
C VAL A 210 -1.91 -9.33 -0.14
N VAL A 211 -0.66 -9.29 0.34
CA VAL A 211 0.47 -8.59 -0.26
C VAL A 211 1.46 -9.61 -0.80
N LYS A 212 1.50 -9.81 -2.11
CA LYS A 212 2.23 -10.91 -2.74
C LYS A 212 3.18 -10.50 -3.86
N GLY A 213 4.42 -10.96 -3.81
CA GLY A 213 5.36 -10.79 -4.93
C GLY A 213 5.69 -9.34 -5.27
N ASN A 214 5.67 -8.43 -4.29
CA ASN A 214 6.00 -7.01 -4.49
C ASN A 214 7.49 -6.74 -4.22
N GLU A 215 8.02 -5.71 -4.86
CA GLU A 215 9.32 -5.11 -4.54
C GLU A 215 9.08 -3.84 -3.70
N ILE A 216 9.57 -3.81 -2.45
CA ILE A 216 9.32 -2.71 -1.50
C ILE A 216 10.65 -2.17 -0.99
N PHE A 217 11.05 -1.00 -1.47
CA PHE A 217 12.45 -0.59 -1.30
C PHE A 217 12.74 0.91 -1.27
N ASP A 218 13.91 1.28 -0.77
CA ASP A 218 14.40 2.66 -0.71
C ASP A 218 13.39 3.64 -0.08
N GLY A 219 12.51 3.16 0.80
CA GLY A 219 11.52 3.95 1.55
C GLY A 219 12.13 4.65 2.77
N LYS A 220 11.48 5.72 3.25
CA LYS A 220 11.98 6.54 4.37
C LYS A 220 11.56 6.01 5.76
N GLN A 221 10.73 4.98 5.81
CA GLN A 221 10.36 4.27 7.04
C GLN A 221 10.51 2.76 6.82
N ALA A 222 9.68 1.94 7.47
CA ALA A 222 9.69 0.49 7.31
C ALA A 222 9.21 0.08 5.91
N GLY A 223 9.66 -1.08 5.43
CA GLY A 223 9.15 -1.64 4.18
C GLY A 223 7.69 -2.03 4.31
N ILE A 224 7.40 -2.94 5.25
CA ILE A 224 6.05 -3.35 5.63
C ILE A 224 5.84 -2.95 7.09
N PHE A 225 4.73 -2.25 7.37
CA PHE A 225 4.36 -1.83 8.72
C PHE A 225 2.94 -2.29 9.06
N VAL A 226 2.80 -3.14 10.07
CA VAL A 226 1.50 -3.62 10.56
C VAL A 226 1.32 -3.15 12.00
N ASN A 227 0.32 -2.31 12.24
CA ASN A 227 0.08 -1.73 13.56
C ASN A 227 -1.41 -1.54 13.87
N ASP A 228 -1.69 -1.18 15.11
CA ASP A 228 -3.02 -0.84 15.65
C ASP A 228 -4.12 -1.83 15.25
N GLY A 229 -3.85 -3.12 15.50
CA GLY A 229 -4.76 -4.24 15.17
C GLY A 229 -4.79 -4.64 13.69
N GLY A 230 -3.82 -4.19 12.90
CA GLY A 230 -3.63 -4.59 11.51
C GLY A 230 -3.33 -6.09 11.38
N LYS A 231 -3.72 -6.64 10.23
CA LYS A 231 -3.55 -8.06 9.86
C LYS A 231 -3.03 -8.16 8.44
N GLY A 232 -3.04 -9.35 7.87
CA GLY A 232 -2.74 -9.57 6.46
C GLY A 232 -1.82 -10.75 6.23
N VAL A 233 -1.70 -11.12 4.96
CA VAL A 233 -0.77 -12.13 4.47
C VAL A 233 0.26 -11.45 3.58
N PHE A 234 1.52 -11.52 3.95
CA PHE A 234 2.64 -10.97 3.20
C PHE A 234 3.49 -12.12 2.68
N GLU A 235 3.42 -12.40 1.38
CA GLU A 235 4.01 -13.59 0.78
C GLU A 235 4.95 -13.28 -0.39
N GLY A 236 6.17 -13.82 -0.36
CA GLY A 236 7.04 -13.78 -1.55
C GLY A 236 7.48 -12.38 -1.96
N ASN A 237 7.48 -11.40 -1.05
CA ASN A 237 7.92 -10.03 -1.32
C ASN A 237 9.45 -9.90 -1.14
N ASP A 238 10.06 -9.00 -1.91
CA ASP A 238 11.46 -8.58 -1.71
C ASP A 238 11.46 -7.18 -1.09
N VAL A 239 11.89 -7.09 0.17
CA VAL A 239 11.83 -5.88 1.00
C VAL A 239 13.25 -5.46 1.35
N TYR A 240 13.71 -4.33 0.82
CA TYR A 240 15.12 -3.97 0.95
C TYR A 240 15.47 -2.49 0.96
N ARG A 241 16.60 -2.14 1.59
CA ARG A 241 17.15 -0.77 1.66
C ARG A 241 16.20 0.30 2.21
N ASN A 242 15.18 -0.12 2.94
CA ASN A 242 14.31 0.79 3.68
C ASN A 242 15.06 1.39 4.87
N ALA A 243 14.69 2.62 5.23
CA ALA A 243 15.42 3.38 6.24
C ALA A 243 15.21 2.84 7.65
N PHE A 244 14.03 2.27 7.94
CA PHE A 244 13.76 1.58 9.20
C PHE A 244 13.74 0.06 8.99
N ALA A 245 13.06 -0.69 9.87
CA ALA A 245 12.98 -2.13 9.77
C ALA A 245 12.41 -2.60 8.42
N GLY A 246 12.84 -3.75 7.94
CA GLY A 246 12.25 -4.34 6.73
C GLY A 246 10.76 -4.63 6.94
N VAL A 247 10.44 -5.32 8.03
CA VAL A 247 9.07 -5.56 8.51
C VAL A 247 8.96 -5.12 9.96
N GLU A 248 7.97 -4.29 10.27
CA GLU A 248 7.67 -3.82 11.62
C GLU A 248 6.25 -4.20 12.01
N VAL A 249 6.08 -4.81 13.20
CA VAL A 249 4.78 -5.25 13.73
C VAL A 249 4.60 -4.77 15.16
N ARG A 250 3.52 -4.02 15.44
CA ARG A 250 3.24 -3.47 16.78
C ARG A 250 1.75 -3.29 17.12
N SER A 251 1.46 -2.90 18.36
CA SER A 251 0.12 -2.58 18.89
C SER A 251 -0.94 -3.68 18.67
N GLY A 252 -0.68 -4.90 19.15
CA GLY A 252 -1.64 -6.01 19.08
C GLY A 252 -1.97 -6.53 17.68
N SER A 253 -1.09 -6.32 16.71
CA SER A 253 -1.22 -6.84 15.35
C SER A 253 -0.86 -8.33 15.27
N ASP A 254 -1.40 -9.03 14.26
CA ASP A 254 -1.20 -10.48 14.05
C ASP A 254 -1.14 -10.85 12.55
N PRO A 255 -0.05 -10.49 11.85
CA PRO A 255 0.12 -10.81 10.44
C PRO A 255 0.71 -12.21 10.21
N VAL A 256 0.52 -12.73 9.00
CA VAL A 256 1.28 -13.88 8.47
C VAL A 256 2.28 -13.37 7.44
N VAL A 257 3.57 -13.55 7.69
CA VAL A 257 4.67 -13.11 6.83
C VAL A 257 5.48 -14.32 6.41
N ARG A 258 5.42 -14.72 5.14
CA ARG A 258 6.07 -15.94 4.68
C ARG A 258 6.76 -15.85 3.34
N LEU A 259 7.81 -16.65 3.14
CA LEU A 259 8.53 -16.73 1.86
C LEU A 259 9.11 -15.38 1.39
N ASN A 260 9.27 -14.39 2.27
CA ASN A 260 9.78 -13.07 1.91
C ASN A 260 11.31 -13.03 2.00
N ARG A 261 11.92 -12.15 1.20
CA ARG A 261 13.33 -11.77 1.33
C ARG A 261 13.38 -10.39 1.98
N ILE A 262 13.98 -10.29 3.16
CA ILE A 262 14.04 -9.07 3.95
C ILE A 262 15.51 -8.71 4.17
N ARG A 263 16.01 -7.74 3.42
CA ARG A 263 17.46 -7.59 3.25
C ARG A 263 17.98 -6.18 3.09
N ASP A 264 19.28 -6.01 3.33
CA ASP A 264 20.00 -4.75 3.06
C ASP A 264 19.34 -3.53 3.74
N GLY A 265 18.57 -3.73 4.83
CA GLY A 265 17.91 -2.68 5.58
C GLY A 265 18.89 -1.86 6.42
N LYS A 266 18.52 -0.61 6.73
CA LYS A 266 19.34 0.26 7.59
C LYS A 266 19.12 0.02 9.10
N GLN A 267 18.14 -0.80 9.45
CA GLN A 267 17.86 -1.26 10.82
C GLN A 267 17.65 -2.78 10.83
N THR A 268 16.92 -3.30 11.83
CA THR A 268 16.55 -4.71 11.97
C THR A 268 15.79 -5.23 10.76
N GLY A 269 16.00 -6.48 10.37
CA GLY A 269 15.19 -7.10 9.31
C GLY A 269 13.71 -7.17 9.68
N LEU A 270 13.41 -7.86 10.78
CA LEU A 270 12.07 -8.03 11.34
C LEU A 270 12.01 -7.52 12.79
N LEU A 271 11.15 -6.55 13.08
CA LEU A 271 10.94 -6.00 14.42
C LEU A 271 9.50 -6.25 14.89
N VAL A 272 9.33 -6.95 16.03
CA VAL A 272 8.02 -7.25 16.62
C VAL A 272 7.98 -6.77 18.07
N TYR A 273 6.99 -5.94 18.43
CA TYR A 273 6.89 -5.38 19.77
C TYR A 273 5.47 -5.00 20.21
N ASP A 274 5.33 -4.58 21.47
CA ASP A 274 4.07 -4.14 22.10
C ASP A 274 2.95 -5.20 21.99
N ARG A 275 3.22 -6.34 22.65
CA ARG A 275 2.27 -7.46 22.80
C ARG A 275 1.67 -7.98 21.47
N CYS A 276 2.43 -7.85 20.40
CA CYS A 276 2.05 -8.39 19.11
C CYS A 276 2.23 -9.88 19.01
N LYS A 277 1.41 -10.46 18.16
CA LYS A 277 1.58 -11.80 17.64
C LYS A 277 2.09 -11.70 16.21
N GLY A 278 2.05 -12.82 15.51
CA GLY A 278 2.42 -12.91 14.11
C GLY A 278 3.13 -14.23 13.85
N THR A 279 2.91 -14.75 12.65
CA THR A 279 3.53 -15.97 12.17
C THR A 279 4.50 -15.62 11.05
N PHE A 280 5.77 -15.91 11.25
CA PHE A 280 6.85 -15.60 10.33
C PHE A 280 7.48 -16.91 9.86
N GLU A 281 7.18 -17.32 8.62
CA GLU A 281 7.51 -18.65 8.10
C GLU A 281 8.35 -18.62 6.83
N GLU A 282 9.46 -19.37 6.81
CA GLU A 282 10.22 -19.58 5.58
C GLU A 282 10.72 -18.27 4.92
N ASN A 283 10.95 -17.22 5.72
CA ASN A 283 11.54 -15.98 5.25
C ASN A 283 13.08 -16.08 5.23
N GLU A 284 13.70 -15.33 4.33
CA GLU A 284 15.14 -15.13 4.25
C GLU A 284 15.46 -13.71 4.72
N ILE A 285 16.08 -13.57 5.90
CA ILE A 285 16.32 -12.30 6.57
C ILE A 285 17.82 -12.06 6.70
N PHE A 286 18.37 -11.13 5.91
CA PHE A 286 19.83 -11.05 5.78
C PHE A 286 20.42 -9.69 5.40
N ALA A 287 21.71 -9.49 5.69
CA ALA A 287 22.44 -8.26 5.35
C ALA A 287 21.82 -6.97 5.91
N ASN A 288 20.98 -7.08 6.95
CA ASN A 288 20.43 -5.92 7.64
C ASN A 288 21.47 -5.30 8.57
N SER A 289 21.38 -3.98 8.79
CA SER A 289 22.42 -3.23 9.50
C SER A 289 22.38 -3.38 11.02
N MET A 290 21.34 -4.05 11.54
CA MET A 290 21.21 -4.43 12.95
C MET A 290 20.91 -5.94 13.03
N ALA A 291 20.21 -6.40 14.07
CA ALA A 291 19.77 -7.79 14.17
C ALA A 291 18.91 -8.25 12.97
N GLY A 292 18.93 -9.55 12.68
CA GLY A 292 18.00 -10.14 11.71
C GLY A 292 16.56 -10.02 12.20
N VAL A 293 16.31 -10.51 13.41
CA VAL A 293 15.00 -10.44 14.08
C VAL A 293 15.16 -9.84 15.46
N ALA A 294 14.28 -8.91 15.84
CA ALA A 294 14.19 -8.36 17.18
C ALA A 294 12.76 -8.49 17.73
N VAL A 295 12.64 -8.98 18.97
CA VAL A 295 11.37 -9.19 19.67
C VAL A 295 11.45 -8.55 21.06
N GLN A 296 10.52 -7.64 21.37
CA GLN A 296 10.54 -6.90 22.63
C GLN A 296 9.14 -6.56 23.18
N ALA A 297 9.09 -5.98 24.37
CA ALA A 297 7.89 -5.39 24.98
C ALA A 297 6.69 -6.36 25.00
N GLY A 298 6.93 -7.59 25.47
CA GLY A 298 5.90 -8.61 25.63
C GLY A 298 5.33 -9.20 24.33
N ALA A 299 5.95 -8.96 23.18
CA ALA A 299 5.55 -9.61 21.92
C ALA A 299 5.79 -11.12 21.95
N GLU A 300 4.91 -11.89 21.30
CA GLU A 300 4.91 -13.36 21.29
C GLU A 300 4.81 -13.91 19.83
N PRO A 301 5.77 -13.61 18.93
CA PRO A 301 5.74 -14.11 17.55
C PRO A 301 6.11 -15.60 17.48
N ARG A 302 5.70 -16.24 16.37
CA ARG A 302 6.15 -17.57 15.97
C ARG A 302 7.06 -17.47 14.75
N LEU A 303 8.35 -17.72 14.93
CA LEU A 303 9.34 -17.81 13.87
C LEU A 303 9.54 -19.29 13.52
N CYS A 304 9.17 -19.71 12.32
CA CYS A 304 9.30 -21.10 11.91
C CYS A 304 10.03 -21.26 10.56
N ARG A 305 11.07 -22.10 10.50
CA ARG A 305 11.83 -22.41 9.28
C ARG A 305 12.41 -21.19 8.55
N ASN A 306 12.76 -20.13 9.27
CA ASN A 306 13.39 -18.94 8.66
C ASN A 306 14.90 -19.16 8.48
N LYS A 307 15.46 -18.53 7.45
CA LYS A 307 16.91 -18.39 7.26
C LYS A 307 17.32 -16.99 7.69
N ILE A 308 18.16 -16.88 8.73
CA ILE A 308 18.54 -15.59 9.31
C ILE A 308 20.06 -15.48 9.32
N HIS A 309 20.61 -14.67 8.42
CA HIS A 309 22.05 -14.69 8.21
C HIS A 309 22.67 -13.37 7.77
N SER A 310 23.99 -13.25 7.94
CA SER A 310 24.76 -12.10 7.42
C SER A 310 24.27 -10.73 7.91
N ASN A 311 23.53 -10.67 9.02
CA ASN A 311 23.12 -9.42 9.65
C ASN A 311 24.28 -8.85 10.48
N LYS A 312 24.34 -7.53 10.65
CA LYS A 312 25.51 -6.85 11.26
C LYS A 312 25.55 -6.87 12.78
N GLU A 313 24.53 -7.43 13.42
CA GLU A 313 24.50 -7.72 14.86
C GLU A 313 24.10 -9.20 15.07
N TYR A 314 23.06 -9.43 15.86
CA TYR A 314 22.55 -10.75 16.22
C TYR A 314 21.73 -11.38 15.08
N GLY A 315 21.62 -12.70 15.08
CA GLY A 315 20.59 -13.37 14.28
C GLY A 315 19.19 -13.05 14.80
N VAL A 316 18.89 -13.53 16.01
CA VAL A 316 17.64 -13.27 16.73
C VAL A 316 17.94 -12.62 18.07
N PHE A 317 17.28 -11.51 18.38
CA PHE A 317 17.40 -10.81 19.65
C PHE A 317 16.03 -10.70 20.33
N VAL A 318 15.88 -11.35 21.48
CA VAL A 318 14.69 -11.26 22.31
C VAL A 318 15.07 -10.53 23.59
N TYR A 319 14.39 -9.43 23.89
CA TYR A 319 14.71 -8.59 25.05
C TYR A 319 13.50 -7.85 25.63
N ASP A 320 13.65 -7.20 26.78
CA ASP A 320 12.62 -6.35 27.39
C ASP A 320 11.26 -7.07 27.52
N GLY A 321 11.28 -8.25 28.14
CA GLY A 321 10.10 -9.11 28.31
C GLY A 321 9.54 -9.70 27.01
N GLY A 322 10.25 -9.59 25.88
CA GLY A 322 9.90 -10.26 24.63
C GLY A 322 9.86 -11.78 24.80
N LYS A 323 8.98 -12.42 24.03
CA LYS A 323 8.75 -13.87 24.10
C LYS A 323 8.67 -14.50 22.71
N GLY A 324 8.13 -15.72 22.64
CA GLY A 324 7.73 -16.35 21.40
C GLY A 324 8.42 -17.68 21.17
N VAL A 325 8.27 -18.19 19.95
CA VAL A 325 8.83 -19.49 19.56
C VAL A 325 9.73 -19.30 18.36
N VAL A 326 10.95 -19.84 18.44
CA VAL A 326 11.90 -19.96 17.34
C VAL A 326 12.09 -21.43 17.04
N ASP A 327 11.45 -21.93 15.99
CA ASP A 327 11.42 -23.35 15.64
C ASP A 327 11.98 -23.62 14.25
N GLY A 328 12.92 -24.57 14.14
CA GLY A 328 13.40 -25.03 12.84
C GLY A 328 14.18 -23.99 12.01
N CYS A 329 14.66 -22.89 12.62
CA CYS A 329 15.36 -21.83 11.90
C CYS A 329 16.84 -22.20 11.63
N ASP A 330 17.39 -21.75 10.49
CA ASP A 330 18.84 -21.82 10.19
C ASP A 330 19.43 -20.41 10.37
N ILE A 331 20.21 -20.24 11.43
CA ILE A 331 20.75 -18.95 11.89
C ILE A 331 22.27 -19.00 11.76
N TYR A 332 22.84 -18.21 10.84
CA TYR A 332 24.25 -18.37 10.50
C TYR A 332 24.92 -17.10 9.96
N HIS A 333 26.25 -16.98 10.04
CA HIS A 333 27.00 -15.83 9.49
C HIS A 333 26.56 -14.44 9.96
N ASN A 334 25.82 -14.32 11.06
CA ASN A 334 25.56 -13.02 11.68
C ASN A 334 26.83 -12.53 12.38
N ALA A 335 27.04 -11.22 12.43
CA ALA A 335 28.32 -10.65 12.85
C ALA A 335 28.61 -10.86 14.34
N ASP A 336 27.57 -10.96 15.17
CA ASP A 336 27.67 -11.28 16.59
C ASP A 336 26.97 -12.63 16.88
N ALA A 337 26.32 -12.76 18.04
CA ALA A 337 25.70 -13.98 18.48
C ALA A 337 24.54 -14.43 17.56
N GLY A 338 24.36 -15.74 17.45
CA GLY A 338 23.23 -16.32 16.71
C GLY A 338 21.90 -15.93 17.34
N VAL A 339 21.74 -16.21 18.63
CA VAL A 339 20.55 -15.84 19.40
C VAL A 339 20.94 -15.16 20.71
N VAL A 340 20.24 -14.10 21.09
CA VAL A 340 20.40 -13.42 22.37
C VAL A 340 19.04 -13.33 23.08
N LEU A 341 18.99 -13.78 24.33
CA LEU A 341 17.88 -13.60 25.26
C LEU A 341 18.35 -12.70 26.40
N GLN A 342 17.68 -11.57 26.61
CA GLN A 342 18.09 -10.55 27.59
C GLN A 342 16.90 -9.92 28.31
N ALA A 343 17.13 -9.30 29.48
CA ALA A 343 16.20 -8.37 30.13
C ALA A 343 14.77 -8.94 30.26
N GLY A 344 14.67 -10.08 30.93
CA GLY A 344 13.39 -10.77 31.18
C GLY A 344 12.76 -11.44 29.94
N ALA A 345 13.51 -11.63 28.86
CA ALA A 345 13.06 -12.41 27.70
C ALA A 345 12.61 -13.82 28.10
N ASP A 346 11.58 -14.36 27.44
CA ASP A 346 11.03 -15.71 27.68
C ASP A 346 10.63 -16.37 26.35
N ALA A 347 11.60 -16.97 25.67
CA ALA A 347 11.41 -17.57 24.35
C ALA A 347 11.80 -19.05 24.31
N LEU A 348 11.05 -19.83 23.55
CA LEU A 348 11.31 -21.25 23.29
C LEU A 348 12.11 -21.41 22.00
N ILE A 349 13.31 -21.98 22.06
CA ILE A 349 14.20 -22.17 20.90
C ILE A 349 14.36 -23.66 20.62
N THR A 350 13.73 -24.15 19.55
CA THR A 350 13.68 -25.59 19.25
C THR A 350 14.09 -25.89 17.81
N ASN A 351 14.69 -27.06 17.58
CA ASN A 351 15.04 -27.56 16.25
C ASN A 351 15.88 -26.60 15.36
N CYS A 352 16.55 -25.61 15.95
CA CYS A 352 17.29 -24.60 15.21
C CYS A 352 18.73 -25.04 14.94
N LYS A 353 19.25 -24.69 13.76
CA LYS A 353 20.66 -24.84 13.41
C LYS A 353 21.34 -23.48 13.57
N ILE A 354 22.20 -23.34 14.58
CA ILE A 354 22.90 -22.09 14.89
C ILE A 354 24.40 -22.31 14.72
N ARG A 355 25.04 -21.63 13.76
CA ARG A 355 26.40 -21.96 13.32
C ARG A 355 27.10 -20.80 12.62
N ASP A 356 28.41 -20.88 12.48
CA ASP A 356 29.20 -20.03 11.58
C ASP A 356 28.99 -18.50 11.79
N GLY A 357 28.61 -18.07 12.98
CA GLY A 357 28.47 -16.65 13.38
C GLY A 357 29.78 -16.08 13.93
N GLY A 358 29.87 -14.75 14.03
CA GLY A 358 31.05 -14.06 14.57
C GLY A 358 31.15 -14.08 16.10
N GLY A 359 30.03 -14.31 16.78
CA GLY A 359 29.96 -14.40 18.25
C GLY A 359 29.55 -15.78 18.77
N TYR A 360 28.91 -15.79 19.94
CA TYR A 360 28.39 -17.01 20.57
C TYR A 360 27.21 -17.61 19.78
N GLY A 361 26.96 -18.91 19.92
CA GLY A 361 25.75 -19.51 19.36
C GLY A 361 24.48 -18.93 19.99
N ILE A 362 24.37 -19.06 21.31
CA ILE A 362 23.26 -18.53 22.11
C ILE A 362 23.85 -17.80 23.32
N VAL A 363 23.31 -16.61 23.63
CA VAL A 363 23.56 -15.87 24.88
C VAL A 363 22.25 -15.73 25.63
N SER A 364 22.27 -16.02 26.92
CA SER A 364 21.13 -15.82 27.84
C SER A 364 21.65 -15.07 29.06
N CYS A 365 21.10 -13.89 29.34
CA CYS A 365 21.55 -13.00 30.41
C CYS A 365 20.41 -12.12 30.96
N ASP A 366 20.71 -11.37 32.03
CA ASP A 366 19.81 -10.38 32.63
C ASP A 366 18.39 -10.90 32.88
N GLU A 367 18.29 -11.96 33.68
CA GLU A 367 17.02 -12.56 34.12
C GLU A 367 16.14 -13.12 32.97
N SER A 368 16.72 -13.41 31.81
CA SER A 368 16.01 -14.14 30.75
C SER A 368 15.66 -15.58 31.19
N ALA A 369 14.47 -16.04 30.81
CA ALA A 369 14.00 -17.41 30.88
C ALA A 369 13.77 -17.98 29.47
N GLY A 370 13.50 -19.28 29.37
CA GLY A 370 13.26 -19.97 28.10
C GLY A 370 13.70 -21.43 28.14
N GLU A 371 13.20 -22.23 27.19
CA GLU A 371 13.52 -23.65 26.99
C GLU A 371 14.24 -23.90 25.66
#